data_AF-A0A651F1K3-F1
#
_entry.id   AF-A0A651F1K3-F1
#
_cell.length_a   1.000
_cell.length_b   1.000
_cell.length_c   1.000
_cell.angle_alpha   90.00
_cell.angle_beta   90.00
_cell.angle_gamma   90.00
#
_symmetry.space_group_name_H-M   'P 1'
#
loop_
_entity.id
_entity.type
_entity.pdbx_description
1 polymer ?
#
loop_
_entity_poly.entity_id
_entity_poly.type
_entity_poly.pdbx_seq_one_letter_code
_entity_poly.pdbx_strand_id
1 'polypeptide(L)'
;MPDPQDKVDISWLPRAPSEEAEHRRRNSGHPSTPTPRPWLGILFNCCHVYGRIYKSPDGSRYAGRCPRCAVEVSAKVGLGGTSRRFFETN
;
A
#
# COMPACT_ATOMS: atom_id res chain seq x y z
N MET A 1 21.42 8.02 -34.63
CA MET A 1 20.07 8.52 -34.98
C MET A 1 19.08 7.85 -34.02
N PRO A 2 18.75 8.45 -32.87
CA PRO A 2 17.71 7.96 -31.97
C PRO A 2 16.31 8.22 -32.56
N ASP A 3 15.39 7.27 -32.37
CA ASP A 3 14.07 7.18 -33.01
C ASP A 3 13.13 8.35 -32.65
N PRO A 4 12.41 8.98 -33.61
CA PRO A 4 11.64 10.22 -33.39
C PRO A 4 10.27 10.08 -32.68
N GLN A 5 9.91 8.93 -32.09
CA GLN A 5 8.55 8.70 -31.55
C GLN A 5 8.43 8.76 -30.01
N ASP A 6 9.44 9.23 -29.27
CA ASP A 6 9.40 9.34 -27.79
C ASP A 6 8.95 10.72 -27.26
N LYS A 7 8.02 11.39 -27.96
CA LYS A 7 7.43 12.66 -27.49
C LYS A 7 5.92 12.60 -27.56
N VAL A 8 5.27 12.46 -26.41
CA VAL A 8 3.81 12.60 -26.27
C VAL A 8 3.49 14.05 -25.86
N ASP A 9 2.71 14.74 -26.68
CA ASP A 9 2.24 16.11 -26.48
C ASP A 9 1.02 16.12 -25.52
N ILE A 10 1.20 16.64 -24.30
CA ILE A 10 0.16 16.67 -23.24
C ILE A 10 -0.76 17.91 -23.30
N SER A 11 -0.90 18.54 -24.48
CA SER A 11 -1.69 19.77 -24.67
C SER A 11 -3.21 19.61 -24.48
N TRP A 12 -3.70 18.41 -24.19
CA TRP A 12 -5.08 18.13 -23.75
C TRP A 12 -5.37 18.64 -22.32
N LEU A 13 -4.37 18.95 -21.49
CA LEU A 13 -4.63 19.45 -20.14
C LEU A 13 -5.34 20.83 -20.20
N PRO A 14 -6.57 20.97 -19.68
CA PRO A 14 -7.21 22.29 -19.61
C PRO A 14 -6.39 23.24 -18.74
N ARG A 15 -6.09 24.43 -19.28
CA ARG A 15 -5.47 25.54 -18.53
C ARG A 15 -6.47 26.05 -17.49
N ALA A 16 -6.00 26.21 -16.26
CA ALA A 16 -6.82 26.64 -15.12
C ALA A 16 -7.53 27.99 -15.37
N PRO A 17 -8.83 28.12 -15.07
CA PRO A 17 -9.47 29.42 -14.92
C PRO A 17 -9.20 30.00 -13.50
N SER A 18 -8.55 31.16 -13.50
CA SER A 18 -8.50 32.27 -12.52
C SER A 18 -8.89 32.02 -11.04
N GLU A 19 -7.91 32.31 -10.18
CA GLU A 19 -7.78 32.19 -8.72
C GLU A 19 -8.86 32.87 -7.83
N GLU A 20 -9.91 33.50 -8.38
CA GLU A 20 -10.82 34.35 -7.61
C GLU A 20 -12.02 33.62 -6.95
N ALA A 21 -12.27 32.35 -7.27
CA ALA A 21 -13.40 31.58 -6.70
C ALA A 21 -13.08 30.84 -5.38
N GLU A 22 -11.84 30.89 -4.91
CA GLU A 22 -11.29 29.90 -3.96
C GLU A 22 -11.59 30.19 -2.47
N HIS A 23 -12.03 31.39 -2.09
CA HIS A 23 -12.08 31.75 -0.66
C HIS A 23 -13.36 31.37 0.10
N ARG A 24 -14.49 31.09 -0.57
CA ARG A 24 -15.83 30.97 0.08
C ARG A 24 -16.36 29.53 0.25
N ARG A 25 -15.64 28.50 -0.18
CA ARG A 25 -16.01 27.07 -0.04
C ARG A 25 -15.06 26.28 0.87
N ARG A 26 -14.61 26.86 1.98
CA ARG A 26 -13.59 26.23 2.84
C ARG A 26 -14.12 25.26 3.91
N ASN A 27 -15.37 24.85 3.81
CA ASN A 27 -15.97 23.90 4.77
C ASN A 27 -16.75 22.79 4.06
N SER A 28 -16.06 22.05 3.21
CA SER A 28 -16.52 20.76 2.72
C SER A 28 -15.57 19.73 3.28
N GLY A 29 -15.99 19.03 4.34
CA GLY A 29 -15.20 17.98 4.98
C GLY A 29 -14.65 17.02 3.93
N HIS A 30 -13.33 17.01 3.77
CA HIS A 30 -12.66 16.03 2.94
C HIS A 30 -12.91 14.68 3.62
N PRO A 31 -13.55 13.70 2.98
CA PRO A 31 -13.64 12.36 3.54
C PRO A 31 -12.20 11.88 3.70
N SER A 32 -11.76 11.74 4.95
CA SER A 32 -10.45 11.21 5.28
C SER A 32 -10.37 9.82 4.63
N THR A 33 -9.59 9.74 3.55
CA THR A 33 -9.41 8.48 2.82
C THR A 33 -8.93 7.44 3.82
N PRO A 34 -9.57 6.26 3.92
CA PRO A 34 -9.18 5.26 4.91
C PRO A 34 -7.71 4.90 4.71
N THR A 35 -6.91 5.08 5.76
CA THR A 35 -5.47 4.79 5.69
C THR A 35 -5.29 3.29 5.39
N PRO A 36 -4.50 2.92 4.37
CA PRO A 36 -4.34 1.51 4.00
C PRO A 36 -3.72 0.73 5.17
N ARG A 37 -4.32 -0.44 5.47
CA ARG A 37 -3.87 -1.30 6.58
C ARG A 37 -2.44 -1.79 6.34
N PRO A 38 -1.53 -1.68 7.33
CA PRO A 38 -0.18 -2.20 7.21
C PRO A 38 -0.17 -3.72 6.96
N TRP A 39 0.74 -4.16 6.09
CA TRP A 39 0.87 -5.55 5.67
C TRP A 39 2.34 -5.98 5.60
N LEU A 40 2.57 -7.29 5.71
CA LEU A 40 3.85 -7.96 5.44
C LEU A 40 3.66 -9.00 4.34
N GLY A 41 4.64 -9.13 3.45
CA GLY A 41 4.74 -10.22 2.50
C GLY A 41 5.45 -11.41 3.14
N ILE A 42 4.87 -12.60 3.03
CA ILE A 42 5.42 -13.84 3.56
C ILE A 42 5.56 -14.84 2.42
N LEU A 43 6.77 -15.38 2.23
CA LEU A 43 6.98 -16.61 1.50
C LEU A 43 6.60 -17.78 2.41
N PHE A 44 5.54 -18.48 2.05
CA PHE A 44 5.08 -19.66 2.76
C PHE A 44 5.82 -20.90 2.24
N ASN A 45 6.81 -21.40 2.97
CA ASN A 45 7.61 -22.57 2.57
C ASN A 45 6.76 -23.84 2.44
N CYS A 46 5.61 -23.92 3.11
CA CYS A 46 4.69 -25.05 2.98
C CYS A 46 4.14 -25.24 1.55
N CYS A 47 4.01 -24.18 0.76
CA CYS A 47 3.47 -24.22 -0.60
C CYS A 47 4.30 -23.42 -1.61
N HIS A 48 5.47 -22.93 -1.19
CA HIS A 48 6.35 -22.03 -1.95
C HIS A 48 5.58 -20.88 -2.63
N VAL A 49 4.68 -20.24 -1.89
CA VAL A 49 3.83 -19.15 -2.40
C VAL A 49 4.03 -17.89 -1.58
N TYR A 50 4.07 -16.74 -2.24
CA TYR A 50 4.01 -15.45 -1.56
C TYR A 50 2.57 -15.07 -1.24
N GLY A 51 2.33 -14.66 0.00
CA GLY A 51 1.05 -14.10 0.43
C GLY A 51 1.25 -12.88 1.33
N ARG A 52 0.15 -12.19 1.64
CA ARG A 52 0.16 -11.03 2.52
C ARG A 52 -0.50 -11.38 3.85
N ILE A 53 0.10 -10.88 4.92
CA ILE A 53 -0.49 -10.90 6.27
C ILE A 53 -0.64 -9.48 6.78
N TYR A 54 -1.66 -9.25 7.59
CA TYR A 54 -2.03 -7.90 8.02
C TYR A 54 -1.78 -7.72 9.50
N LYS A 55 -1.54 -6.46 9.89
CA LYS A 55 -1.39 -6.11 11.29
C LYS A 55 -2.73 -6.30 12.02
N SER A 56 -2.66 -6.87 13.23
CA SER A 56 -3.79 -6.94 14.14
C SER A 56 -4.26 -5.54 14.54
N PRO A 57 -5.53 -5.35 14.92
CA PRO A 57 -6.03 -4.08 15.42
C PRO A 57 -5.23 -3.56 16.61
N ASP A 58 -4.79 -4.45 17.50
CA ASP A 58 -3.97 -4.13 18.68
C ASP A 58 -2.52 -3.73 18.33
N GLY A 59 -2.12 -3.93 17.08
CA GLY A 59 -0.79 -3.57 16.60
C GLY A 59 0.36 -4.45 17.11
N SER A 60 0.07 -5.51 17.87
CA SER A 60 1.05 -6.37 18.54
C SER A 60 1.61 -7.49 17.64
N ARG A 61 0.89 -7.86 16.57
CA ARG A 61 1.26 -8.98 15.68
C ARG A 61 0.74 -8.75 14.26
N TYR A 62 1.42 -9.31 13.29
CA TYR A 62 0.89 -9.57 11.96
C TYR A 62 0.41 -11.01 11.88
N ALA A 63 -0.80 -11.23 11.37
CA ALA A 63 -1.40 -12.55 11.26
C ALA A 63 -2.07 -12.73 9.90
N GLY A 64 -2.08 -13.97 9.43
CA GLY A 64 -2.73 -14.37 8.19
C GLY A 64 -2.56 -15.85 7.93
N ARG A 65 -2.88 -16.28 6.71
CA ARG A 65 -2.86 -17.69 6.32
C ARG A 65 -2.24 -17.88 4.93
N CYS A 66 -1.68 -19.06 4.70
CA CYS A 66 -1.26 -19.44 3.36
C CYS A 66 -2.47 -19.52 2.43
N PRO A 67 -2.44 -18.91 1.24
CA PRO A 67 -3.57 -18.94 0.30
C PRO A 67 -3.84 -20.33 -0.31
N ARG A 68 -2.91 -21.30 -0.14
CA ARG A 68 -3.02 -22.65 -0.73
C ARG A 68 -3.48 -23.69 0.27
N CYS A 69 -2.83 -23.78 1.43
CA CYS A 69 -3.13 -24.80 2.44
C CYS A 69 -3.80 -24.25 3.70
N ALA A 70 -4.05 -22.94 3.77
CA ALA A 70 -4.64 -22.25 4.92
C ALA A 70 -3.87 -22.37 6.24
N VAL A 71 -2.60 -22.80 6.23
CA VAL A 71 -1.76 -22.81 7.44
C VAL A 71 -1.67 -21.39 8.01
N GLU A 72 -1.85 -21.28 9.33
CA GLU A 72 -1.79 -20.00 10.02
C GLU A 72 -0.35 -19.58 10.27
N VAL A 73 -0.05 -18.31 10.01
CA VAL A 73 1.26 -17.73 10.25
C VAL A 73 1.14 -16.46 11.07
N SER A 74 2.22 -16.17 11.80
CA SER A 74 2.31 -14.94 12.55
C SER A 74 3.69 -14.42 12.86
N ALA A 75 3.78 -13.10 12.84
CA ALA A 75 4.97 -12.37 13.24
C ALA A 75 4.61 -11.38 14.36
N LYS A 76 5.26 -11.49 15.52
CA LYS A 76 5.12 -10.51 16.61
C LYS A 76 5.85 -9.21 16.27
N VAL A 77 5.32 -8.08 16.70
CA VAL A 77 5.97 -6.77 16.56
C VAL A 77 6.78 -6.50 17.83
N GLY A 78 8.10 -6.68 17.77
CA GLY A 78 9.02 -6.44 18.90
C GLY A 78 9.41 -4.97 19.07
N LEU A 79 9.97 -4.62 20.24
CA LEU A 79 10.31 -3.25 20.65
C LEU A 79 11.32 -2.54 19.72
N GLY A 80 12.13 -3.29 18.96
CA GLY A 80 13.05 -2.73 17.95
C GLY A 80 12.50 -2.71 16.53
N GLY A 81 11.36 -3.38 16.29
CA GLY A 81 10.76 -3.54 14.97
C GLY A 81 11.75 -3.95 13.87
N THR A 82 11.30 -3.87 12.63
CA THR A 82 12.20 -3.83 11.47
C THR A 82 11.46 -3.11 10.35
N SER A 83 12.21 -2.43 9.50
CA SER A 83 11.67 -1.82 8.27
C SER A 83 11.47 -2.85 7.15
N ARG A 84 11.95 -4.10 7.32
CA ARG A 84 11.74 -5.18 6.37
C ARG A 84 10.26 -5.54 6.26
N ARG A 85 9.79 -5.68 5.02
CA ARG A 85 8.38 -6.02 4.71
C ARG A 85 8.19 -7.44 4.19
N PHE A 86 9.27 -8.14 3.83
CA PHE A 86 9.23 -9.48 3.27
C PHE A 86 9.98 -10.44 4.17
N PHE A 87 9.35 -11.57 4.49
CA PHE A 87 9.88 -12.64 5.33
C PHE A 87 9.52 -13.99 4.72
N GLU A 88 10.12 -15.05 5.21
CA GLU A 88 9.80 -16.44 4.86
C GLU A 88 9.50 -17.25 6.12
N THR A 89 8.63 -18.25 6.01
CA THR A 89 8.35 -19.19 7.10
C THR A 89 9.33 -20.34 7.04
N ASN A 90 9.98 -20.71 8.14
CA ASN A 90 10.84 -21.89 8.17
C ASN A 90 10.04 -23.20 8.03
#